data_AF-A0A822B2Y5-F1
#
_entry.id   AF-A0A822B2Y5-F1
#
_cell.length_a   1.000
_cell.length_b   1.000
_cell.length_c   1.000
_cell.angle_alpha   90.00
_cell.angle_beta   90.00
_cell.angle_gamma   90.00
#
_symmetry.space_group_name_H-M   'P 1'
#
loop_
_entity.id
_entity.type
_entity.pdbx_description
1 polymer ?
#
loop_
_entity_poly.entity_id
_entity_poly.type
_entity_poly.pdbx_seq_one_letter_code
_entity_poly.pdbx_strand_id
1 'polypeptide(L)'
;RWCCVNEREYKKCQSWSNALSSSNITLSKLICIAGLDKFDCYRKIFNDEADLMTADSGEIYTADRYYNLVPIANEIYAPTFNGK
;
A
#
# COMPACT_ATOMS: atom_id res chain seq x y z
N ARG A 1 -5.47 -3.16 6.71
CA ARG A 1 -4.72 -4.34 6.23
C ARG A 1 -3.93 -3.95 4.99
N TRP A 2 -2.62 -3.73 5.12
CA TRP A 2 -1.75 -3.29 4.04
C TRP A 2 -1.12 -4.48 3.33
N CYS A 3 -1.32 -4.61 2.02
CA CYS A 3 -0.75 -5.69 1.22
C CYS A 3 0.67 -5.34 0.74
N CYS A 4 1.60 -6.27 0.95
CA CYS A 4 3.02 -6.13 0.61
C CYS A 4 3.41 -7.19 -0.42
N VAL A 5 4.05 -6.80 -1.53
CA VAL A 5 4.33 -7.71 -2.65
C VAL A 5 5.70 -8.39 -2.57
N ASN A 6 6.50 -8.08 -1.54
CA ASN A 6 7.78 -8.73 -1.30
C ASN A 6 8.19 -8.65 0.19
N GLU A 7 9.22 -9.43 0.55
CA GLU A 7 9.71 -9.50 1.93
C GLU A 7 10.22 -8.15 2.46
N ARG A 8 10.82 -7.31 1.60
CA ARG A 8 11.34 -6.00 2.00
C ARG A 8 10.19 -5.06 2.39
N GLU A 9 9.13 -5.03 1.60
CA GLU A 9 7.91 -4.28 1.92
C GLU A 9 7.23 -4.81 3.17
N TYR A 10 7.12 -6.13 3.32
CA TYR A 10 6.52 -6.74 4.50
C TYR A 10 7.26 -6.34 5.78
N LYS A 11 8.60 -6.40 5.78
CA LYS A 11 9.43 -5.94 6.91
C LYS A 11 9.23 -4.44 7.19
N LYS A 12 9.17 -3.59 6.16
CA LYS A 12 8.87 -2.16 6.33
C LYS A 12 7.49 -1.93 6.94
N CYS A 13 6.48 -2.65 6.48
CA CYS A 13 5.12 -2.59 7.04
C CYS A 13 5.11 -3.00 8.51
N GLN A 14 5.84 -4.05 8.91
CA GLN A 14 5.95 -4.46 10.31
C GLN A 14 6.59 -3.37 11.18
N SER A 15 7.69 -2.78 10.73
CA SER A 15 8.32 -1.65 11.42
C SER A 15 7.36 -0.46 11.55
N TRP A 16 6.58 -0.16 10.50
CA TRP A 16 5.57 0.89 10.52
C TRP A 16 4.43 0.59 11.51
N SER A 17 3.93 -0.65 11.53
CA SER A 17 2.92 -1.13 12.49
C SER A 17 3.39 -0.95 13.95
N ASN A 18 4.64 -1.33 14.22
CA ASN A 18 5.25 -1.18 15.54
C ASN A 18 5.40 0.30 15.94
N ALA A 19 5.82 1.15 15.01
CA ALA A 19 5.96 2.59 15.25
C ALA A 19 4.61 3.27 15.54
N LEU A 20 3.56 2.89 14.81
CA LEU A 20 2.20 3.39 15.04
C LEU A 20 1.65 2.96 16.41
N SER A 21 1.97 1.73 16.84
CA SER A 21 1.53 1.21 18.14
C SER A 21 2.08 2.01 19.33
N SER A 22 3.19 2.72 19.14
CA SER A 22 3.81 3.59 20.14
C SER A 22 3.40 5.06 20.02
N SER A 23 2.50 5.39 19.08
CA SER A 23 2.06 6.76 18.79
C SER A 23 0.66 7.02 19.33
N ASN A 24 0.33 8.29 19.63
CA ASN A 24 -1.02 8.71 20.02
C ASN A 24 -2.01 8.81 18.84
N ILE A 25 -1.71 8.14 17.72
CA ILE A 25 -2.55 8.17 16.53
C ILE A 25 -3.65 7.12 16.68
N THR A 26 -4.91 7.56 16.59
CA THR A 26 -6.12 6.72 16.67
C THR A 26 -6.32 5.81 15.45
N LEU A 27 -5.25 5.50 14.71
CA LEU A 27 -5.32 4.52 13.63
C LEU A 27 -5.41 3.14 14.25
N SER A 28 -6.54 2.49 14.02
CA SER A 28 -6.75 1.08 14.31
C SER A 28 -5.59 0.28 13.72
N LYS A 29 -4.85 -0.42 14.59
CA LYS A 29 -3.80 -1.42 14.33
C LYS A 29 -3.51 -1.67 12.83
N LEU A 30 -2.39 -1.17 12.33
CA LEU A 30 -1.90 -1.51 10.99
C LEU A 30 -1.54 -3.02 10.95
N ILE A 31 -2.19 -3.79 10.08
CA ILE A 31 -1.93 -5.21 9.85
C ILE A 31 -1.27 -5.37 8.48
N CYS A 32 -0.18 -6.14 8.40
CA CYS A 32 0.54 -6.43 7.16
C CYS A 32 0.08 -7.77 6.57
N ILE A 33 -0.27 -7.77 5.28
CA ILE A 33 -0.69 -8.94 4.52
C ILE A 33 0.36 -9.21 3.45
N ALA A 34 0.84 -10.45 3.34
CA ALA A 34 1.76 -10.84 2.27
C ALA A 34 0.97 -11.18 1.00
N GLY A 35 1.32 -10.56 -0.12
CA GLY A 35 0.90 -10.93 -1.46
C GLY A 35 2.06 -11.53 -2.25
N LEU A 36 1.75 -12.38 -3.22
CA LEU A 36 2.75 -12.98 -4.11
C LEU A 36 3.32 -11.97 -5.12
N ASP A 37 2.45 -11.10 -5.61
CA ASP A 37 2.74 -10.02 -6.54
C ASP A 37 1.63 -8.95 -6.45
N LYS A 38 1.69 -7.96 -7.34
CA LYS A 38 0.69 -6.87 -7.42
C LYS A 38 -0.71 -7.39 -7.74
N PHE A 39 -0.84 -8.36 -8.65
CA PHE A 39 -2.14 -8.94 -9.04
C PHE A 39 -2.77 -9.72 -7.90
N ASP A 40 -1.95 -10.40 -7.11
CA ASP A 40 -2.39 -11.07 -5.90
C ASP A 40 -2.91 -10.07 -4.86
N CYS A 41 -2.20 -8.96 -4.65
CA CYS A 41 -2.70 -7.89 -3.80
C CYS A 41 -4.01 -7.26 -4.33
N TYR A 42 -4.16 -7.07 -5.64
CA TYR A 42 -5.42 -6.59 -6.21
C TYR A 42 -6.58 -7.55 -5.92
N ARG A 43 -6.38 -8.87 -6.13
CA ARG A 43 -7.38 -9.90 -5.79
C ARG A 43 -7.71 -9.90 -4.30
N LYS A 44 -6.70 -9.80 -3.44
CA LYS A 44 -6.90 -9.76 -1.99
C LYS A 44 -7.71 -8.55 -1.55
N ILE A 45 -7.48 -7.38 -2.15
CA ILE A 45 -8.28 -6.19 -1.85
C ILE A 45 -9.71 -6.37 -2.36
N PHE A 46 -9.88 -6.86 -3.58
CA PHE A 46 -11.20 -7.14 -4.16
C PHE A 46 -12.01 -8.15 -3.33
N ASN A 47 -11.36 -9.16 -2.77
CA ASN A 47 -11.96 -10.21 -1.94
C ASN A 47 -12.08 -9.85 -0.45
N ASP A 48 -11.81 -8.60 -0.07
CA ASP A 48 -11.83 -8.16 1.33
C ASP A 48 -10.85 -8.93 2.25
N GLU A 49 -9.72 -9.40 1.70
CA GLU A 49 -8.60 -10.00 2.47
C GLU A 49 -7.52 -8.95 2.84
N ALA A 50 -7.46 -7.85 2.07
CA ALA A 50 -6.61 -6.69 2.32
C ALA A 50 -7.41 -5.39 2.04
N ASP A 51 -6.90 -4.24 2.50
CA ASP A 51 -7.57 -2.95 2.33
C ASP A 51 -6.82 -2.00 1.40
N LEU A 52 -5.49 -2.02 1.45
CA LEU A 52 -4.64 -1.01 0.83
C LEU A 52 -3.35 -1.61 0.29
N MET A 53 -2.83 -1.02 -0.78
CA MET A 53 -1.48 -1.24 -1.30
C MET A 53 -1.01 0.03 -2.03
N THR A 54 0.28 0.11 -2.32
CA THR A 54 0.79 1.10 -3.27
C THR A 54 0.69 0.57 -4.70
N ALA A 55 0.35 1.46 -5.63
CA ALA A 55 0.32 1.17 -7.07
C ALA A 55 0.93 2.34 -7.83
N ASP A 56 1.77 2.03 -8.82
CA ASP A 56 2.35 3.04 -9.71
C ASP A 56 1.31 3.50 -10.74
N SER A 57 1.54 4.65 -11.36
CA SER A 57 0.59 5.24 -12.33
C SER A 57 0.24 4.31 -13.50
N GLY A 58 1.18 3.48 -13.95
CA GLY A 58 0.94 2.47 -15.00
C GLY A 58 0.10 1.29 -14.54
N GLU A 59 0.01 1.04 -13.24
CA GLU A 59 -0.71 -0.10 -12.67
C GLU A 59 -2.18 0.24 -12.36
N ILE A 60 -2.48 1.52 -12.09
CA ILE A 60 -3.81 2.00 -11.69
C ILE A 60 -4.89 1.59 -12.69
N TYR A 61 -4.64 1.73 -14.00
CA TYR A 61 -5.61 1.34 -15.03
C TYR A 61 -6.01 -0.14 -14.92
N THR A 62 -5.02 -1.01 -14.68
CA THR A 62 -5.26 -2.46 -14.55
C THR A 62 -6.00 -2.79 -13.26
N ALA A 63 -5.63 -2.13 -12.16
CA ALA A 63 -6.29 -2.30 -10.86
C ALA A 63 -7.77 -1.89 -10.89
N ASP A 64 -8.08 -0.74 -11.48
CA ASP A 64 -9.46 -0.27 -11.66
C ASP A 64 -10.25 -1.18 -12.61
N ARG A 65 -9.73 -1.38 -13.84
CA ARG A 65 -10.46 -2.05 -14.91
C ARG A 65 -10.81 -3.51 -14.62
N TYR A 66 -9.92 -4.24 -13.93
CA TYR A 66 -10.07 -5.69 -13.75
C TYR A 66 -10.37 -6.10 -12.31
N TYR A 67 -10.12 -5.23 -11.34
CA TYR A 67 -10.29 -5.56 -9.91
C TYR A 67 -11.16 -4.53 -9.18
N ASN A 68 -11.72 -3.52 -9.86
CA ASN A 68 -12.60 -2.51 -9.26
C ASN A 68 -11.97 -1.77 -8.07
N LEU A 69 -10.64 -1.58 -8.12
CA LEU A 69 -9.90 -0.82 -7.12
C LEU A 69 -9.90 0.67 -7.50
N VAL A 70 -10.07 1.52 -6.49
CA VAL A 70 -10.06 2.98 -6.67
C VAL A 70 -8.84 3.61 -5.99
N PRO A 71 -8.12 4.55 -6.64
CA PRO A 71 -7.04 5.28 -6.00
C PRO A 71 -7.63 6.28 -4.98
N ILE A 72 -7.17 6.22 -3.73
CA ILE A 72 -7.66 7.11 -2.64
C ILE A 72 -6.61 8.13 -2.14
N ALA A 73 -5.34 7.89 -2.45
CA ALA A 73 -4.21 8.74 -2.04
C ALA A 73 -3.08 8.61 -3.07
N ASN A 74 -2.26 9.65 -3.19
CA ASN A 74 -1.10 9.69 -4.08
C ASN A 74 0.16 10.14 -3.33
N GLU A 75 1.31 9.62 -3.75
CA GLU A 75 2.60 10.13 -3.28
C GLU A 75 2.87 11.50 -3.90
N ILE A 76 3.23 12.47 -3.07
CA ILE A 76 3.63 13.81 -3.51
C ILE A 76 5.13 13.92 -3.36
N TYR A 77 5.85 13.98 -4.48
CA TYR A 77 7.28 14.22 -4.48
C TYR A 77 7.56 15.71 -4.45
N ALA A 78 8.56 16.12 -3.67
CA ALA A 78 9.03 17.49 -3.72
C ALA A 78 9.45 17.84 -5.16
N PRO A 79 9.22 19.09 -5.62
CA PRO A 79 9.85 19.54 -6.85
C PRO A 79 11.35 19.31 -6.72
N THR A 80 11.96 18.69 -7.72
CA THR A 80 13.41 18.61 -7.81
C THR A 80 13.92 20.04 -7.93
N PHE A 81 14.31 20.65 -6.81
CA PHE A 81 15.11 21.87 -6.84
C PHE A 81 16.48 21.48 -7.39
N ASN A 82 16.56 21.40 -8.72
CA ASN A 82 17.82 21.51 -9.43
C ASN A 82 18.32 22.92 -9.15
N GLY A 83 19.22 23.05 -8.18
CA GLY A 83 19.84 24.32 -7.79
C GLY A 83 20.60 24.95 -8.96
N LYS A 84 19.88 25.73 -9.77
CA LYS A 84 20.41 26.84 -10.56
C LYS A 84 19.70 28.10 -10.14
#